data_AF-A0A1Y3ARR7-F1
#
_entry.id   AF-A0A1Y3ARR7-F1
#
_cell.length_a   1.000
_cell.length_b   1.000
_cell.length_c   1.000
_cell.angle_alpha   90.00
_cell.angle_beta   90.00
_cell.angle_gamma   90.00
#
_symmetry.space_group_name_H-M   'P 1'
#
loop_
_entity.id
_entity.type
_entity.pdbx_description
1 polymer ?
#
loop_
_entity_poly.entity_id
_entity_poly.type
_entity_poly.pdbx_seq_one_letter_code
_entity_poly.pdbx_strand_id
1 'polypeptide(L)'
;MSITQFINAAIQNDVNMINTYHQTLNIPVDVVDKNGYTALIYASRNGNVNVVRRLIELNANEPTTFSTALHYAAQCGHTRTAEVLINFGQANKEIQNQA
;
A
#
# COMPACT_ATOMS: atom_id res chain seq x y z
N MET A 1 -21.19 -4.05 -0.94
CA MET A 1 -20.10 -4.20 -1.93
C MET A 1 -18.97 -3.31 -1.43
N SER A 2 -17.89 -3.91 -0.90
CA SER A 2 -17.25 -3.36 0.31
C SER A 2 -15.76 -3.11 0.18
N ILE A 3 -15.29 -2.15 0.98
CA ILE A 3 -13.88 -1.94 1.36
C ILE A 3 -13.17 -3.28 1.64
N THR A 4 -13.88 -4.27 2.19
CA THR A 4 -13.39 -5.64 2.39
C THR A 4 -12.91 -6.31 1.11
N GLN A 5 -13.61 -6.14 -0.01
CA GLN A 5 -13.22 -6.74 -1.29
C GLN A 5 -11.95 -6.08 -1.84
N PHE A 6 -11.83 -4.75 -1.71
CA PHE A 6 -10.61 -4.02 -2.06
C PHE A 6 -9.40 -4.50 -1.25
N ILE A 7 -9.57 -4.63 0.06
CA ILE A 7 -8.51 -5.14 0.95
C ILE A 7 -8.19 -6.62 0.68
N ASN A 8 -9.19 -7.44 0.37
CA ASN A 8 -8.97 -8.84 -0.02
C ASN A 8 -8.14 -8.95 -1.31
N ALA A 9 -8.36 -8.07 -2.30
CA ALA A 9 -7.50 -8.03 -3.49
C ALA A 9 -6.05 -7.73 -3.12
N ALA A 10 -5.81 -6.83 -2.15
CA ALA A 10 -4.47 -6.55 -1.66
C ALA A 10 -3.83 -7.75 -0.96
N ILE A 11 -4.60 -8.50 -0.16
CA ILE A 11 -4.16 -9.73 0.52
C ILE A 11 -3.78 -10.81 -0.50
N GLN A 12 -4.53 -10.92 -1.60
CA GLN A 12 -4.34 -11.92 -2.67
C GLN A 12 -3.28 -11.54 -3.70
N ASN A 13 -2.63 -10.37 -3.56
CA ASN A 13 -1.68 -9.82 -4.53
C ASN A 13 -2.32 -9.56 -5.92
N ASP A 14 -3.61 -9.25 -5.97
CA ASP A 14 -4.35 -9.04 -7.22
C ASP A 14 -4.37 -7.56 -7.63
N VAL A 15 -3.41 -7.18 -8.47
CA VAL A 15 -3.27 -5.82 -9.00
C VAL A 15 -4.46 -5.41 -9.89
N ASN A 16 -5.03 -6.35 -10.63
CA ASN A 16 -6.14 -6.06 -11.55
C ASN A 16 -7.39 -5.69 -10.78
N MET A 17 -7.66 -6.38 -9.67
CA MET A 17 -8.78 -6.07 -8.80
C MET A 17 -8.56 -4.77 -8.03
N ILE A 18 -7.34 -4.45 -7.60
CA ILE A 18 -7.02 -3.12 -7.05
C ILE A 18 -7.38 -2.00 -8.03
N ASN A 19 -6.97 -2.15 -9.29
CA ASN A 19 -7.29 -1.17 -10.34
C ASN A 19 -8.79 -1.09 -10.60
N THR A 20 -9.45 -2.24 -10.78
CA THR A 20 -10.88 -2.30 -11.08
C THR A 20 -11.71 -1.64 -9.97
N TYR A 21 -11.40 -1.95 -8.72
CA TYR A 21 -12.11 -1.38 -7.58
C TYR A 21 -11.85 0.11 -7.40
N HIS A 22 -10.61 0.57 -7.61
CA HIS A 22 -10.30 1.99 -7.53
C HIS A 22 -10.96 2.78 -8.68
N GLN A 23 -10.86 2.30 -9.92
CA GLN A 23 -11.30 3.02 -11.12
C GLN A 23 -12.82 2.93 -11.35
N THR A 24 -13.40 1.74 -11.21
CA THR A 24 -14.81 1.50 -11.56
C THR A 24 -15.74 1.77 -10.39
N LEU A 25 -15.31 1.42 -9.17
CA LEU A 25 -16.12 1.59 -7.97
C LEU A 25 -15.74 2.84 -7.15
N ASN A 26 -14.74 3.60 -7.61
CA ASN A 26 -14.24 4.80 -6.95
C ASN A 26 -13.90 4.57 -5.46
N ILE A 27 -13.35 3.41 -5.13
CA ILE A 27 -12.91 3.11 -3.76
C ILE A 27 -11.61 3.91 -3.49
N PRO A 28 -11.56 4.74 -2.44
CA PRO A 28 -10.34 5.42 -2.05
C PRO A 28 -9.23 4.43 -1.70
N VAL A 29 -7.98 4.74 -2.03
CA VAL A 29 -6.86 3.80 -1.83
C VAL A 29 -6.41 3.69 -0.38
N ASP A 30 -6.79 4.67 0.44
CA ASP A 30 -6.48 4.81 1.86
C ASP A 30 -7.63 4.34 2.77
N VAL A 31 -8.67 3.70 2.21
CA VAL A 31 -9.74 3.12 3.03
C VAL A 31 -9.20 2.12 4.03
N VAL A 32 -9.79 2.15 5.22
CA VAL A 32 -9.46 1.26 6.34
C VAL A 32 -10.57 0.23 6.55
N ASP A 33 -10.20 -0.99 6.93
CA ASP A 33 -11.15 -1.98 7.43
C ASP A 33 -11.61 -1.66 8.87
N LYS A 34 -12.42 -2.57 9.44
CA LYS A 34 -12.91 -2.50 10.82
C LYS A 34 -11.80 -2.49 11.89
N ASN A 35 -10.57 -2.88 11.53
CA ASN A 35 -9.42 -2.89 12.44
C ASN A 35 -8.53 -1.65 12.24
N GLY A 36 -8.90 -0.73 11.34
CA GLY A 36 -8.10 0.45 11.03
C GLY A 36 -6.96 0.18 10.03
N TYR A 37 -6.95 -0.97 9.35
CA TYR A 37 -5.87 -1.31 8.41
C TYR A 37 -6.24 -1.04 6.95
N THR A 38 -5.29 -0.45 6.22
CA THR A 38 -5.41 -0.17 4.78
C THR A 38 -4.94 -1.34 3.93
N ALA A 39 -5.28 -1.30 2.64
CA ALA A 39 -4.76 -2.22 1.64
C ALA A 39 -3.22 -2.27 1.60
N LEU A 40 -2.55 -1.12 1.78
CA LEU A 40 -1.09 -1.03 1.78
C LEU A 40 -0.46 -1.80 2.95
N ILE A 41 -1.06 -1.71 4.13
CA ILE A 41 -0.58 -2.42 5.33
C ILE A 41 -0.67 -3.94 5.12
N TYR A 42 -1.80 -4.44 4.63
CA TYR A 42 -1.97 -5.87 4.37
C TYR A 42 -1.05 -6.39 3.27
N ALA A 43 -0.93 -5.65 2.16
CA ALA A 43 0.00 -6.01 1.10
C ALA A 43 1.45 -6.04 1.61
N SER A 44 1.81 -5.10 2.48
CA SER A 44 3.17 -5.02 3.03
C SER A 44 3.48 -6.14 4.01
N ARG A 45 2.54 -6.44 4.90
CA ARG A 45 2.61 -7.57 5.84
C ARG A 45 2.73 -8.92 5.14
N ASN A 46 2.15 -9.07 3.95
CA ASN A 46 2.18 -10.32 3.19
C ASN A 46 3.31 -10.39 2.15
N GLY A 47 4.09 -9.32 1.97
CA GLY A 47 5.17 -9.29 1.00
C GLY A 47 4.69 -9.15 -0.46
N ASN A 48 3.48 -8.62 -0.67
CA ASN A 48 2.84 -8.47 -1.97
C ASN A 48 3.40 -7.26 -2.73
N VAL A 49 4.65 -7.38 -3.21
CA VAL A 49 5.43 -6.30 -3.84
C VAL A 49 4.67 -5.60 -4.98
N ASN A 50 3.96 -6.36 -5.82
CA ASN A 50 3.26 -5.82 -6.99
C ASN A 50 2.10 -4.91 -6.58
N VAL A 51 1.29 -5.36 -5.61
CA VAL A 51 0.22 -4.54 -5.04
C VAL A 51 0.79 -3.33 -4.29
N VAL A 52 1.87 -3.49 -3.51
CA VAL A 52 2.50 -2.36 -2.80
C VAL A 52 2.92 -1.27 -3.78
N ARG A 53 3.63 -1.63 -4.87
CA ARG A 53 3.99 -0.67 -5.92
C ARG A 53 2.77 0.02 -6.49
N ARG A 54 1.72 -0.76 -6.82
CA ARG A 54 0.54 -0.19 -7.43
C ARG A 54 -0.21 0.77 -6.51
N LEU A 55 -0.36 0.44 -5.23
CA LEU A 55 -1.01 1.31 -4.25
C LEU A 55 -0.23 2.62 -4.08
N ILE A 56 1.10 2.57 -4.08
CA ILE A 56 1.96 3.76 -4.03
C ILE A 56 1.77 4.64 -5.27
N GLU A 57 1.73 4.05 -6.46
CA GLU A 57 1.44 4.77 -7.72
C GLU A 57 0.06 5.46 -7.71
N LEU A 58 -0.88 4.91 -6.94
CA LEU A 58 -2.21 5.50 -6.73
C LEU A 58 -2.23 6.49 -5.54
N ASN A 59 -1.07 6.93 -5.05
CA ASN A 59 -0.91 7.85 -3.92
C ASN A 59 -1.37 7.33 -2.55
N ALA A 60 -1.30 6.01 -2.31
CA ALA A 60 -1.44 5.48 -0.95
C ALA A 60 -0.14 5.73 -0.14
N ASN A 61 0.15 6.99 0.18
CA ASN A 61 1.43 7.41 0.76
C ASN A 61 1.29 8.29 2.01
N GLU A 62 0.15 8.22 2.70
CA GLU A 62 -0.02 8.88 3.99
C GLU A 62 1.08 8.45 4.97
N PRO A 63 1.80 9.40 5.62
CA PRO A 63 3.02 9.10 6.37
C PRO A 63 2.88 8.02 7.47
N THR A 64 1.77 8.03 8.21
CA THR A 64 1.50 7.10 9.30
C THR A 64 1.29 5.68 8.76
N THR A 65 0.49 5.56 7.71
CA THR A 65 0.18 4.33 6.99
C THR A 65 1.44 3.75 6.36
N PHE A 66 2.25 4.60 5.73
CA PHE A 66 3.48 4.20 5.07
C PHE A 66 4.52 3.69 6.07
N SER A 67 4.68 4.39 7.20
CA SER A 67 5.55 3.95 8.29
C SER A 67 5.09 2.61 8.86
N THR A 68 3.78 2.44 9.06
CA THR A 68 3.19 1.19 9.57
C THR A 68 3.38 0.04 8.58
N ALA A 69 3.15 0.29 7.29
CA ALA A 69 3.38 -0.67 6.22
C ALA A 69 4.84 -1.16 6.18
N LEU A 70 5.80 -0.23 6.31
CA LEU A 70 7.23 -0.58 6.38
C LEU A 70 7.57 -1.40 7.62
N HIS A 71 7.01 -1.07 8.79
CA HIS A 71 7.20 -1.86 10.01
C HIS A 71 6.75 -3.31 9.82
N TYR A 72 5.58 -3.54 9.23
CA TYR A 72 5.09 -4.90 8.96
C TYR A 72 5.93 -5.64 7.92
N ALA A 73 6.34 -4.98 6.84
CA ALA A 73 7.23 -5.60 5.85
C ALA A 73 8.55 -6.05 6.49
N ALA A 74 9.13 -5.21 7.36
CA ALA A 74 10.36 -5.53 8.10
C ALA A 74 10.14 -6.66 9.12
N GLN A 75 9.08 -6.58 9.93
CA GLN A 75 8.73 -7.58 10.95
C GLN A 75 8.54 -8.97 10.33
N CYS A 76 7.91 -9.06 9.15
CA CYS A 76 7.65 -10.31 8.46
C CYS A 76 8.81 -10.77 7.56
N GLY A 77 9.92 -10.02 7.49
CA GLY A 77 11.09 -10.38 6.68
C GLY A 77 10.92 -10.19 5.17
N HIS A 78 9.96 -9.36 4.75
CA HIS A 78 9.69 -9.07 3.34
C HIS A 78 10.62 -7.98 2.80
N THR A 79 11.92 -8.30 2.68
CA THR A 79 12.99 -7.37 2.28
C THR A 79 12.66 -6.60 1.01
N ARG A 80 12.17 -7.29 -0.03
CA ARG A 80 11.87 -6.64 -1.32
C ARG A 80 10.75 -5.60 -1.21
N THR A 81 9.76 -5.87 -0.37
CA THR A 81 8.66 -4.93 -0.09
C THR A 81 9.15 -3.74 0.71
N ALA A 82 9.99 -3.98 1.73
CA ALA A 82 10.61 -2.93 2.52
C ALA A 82 11.48 -2.01 1.66
N GLU A 83 12.27 -2.57 0.74
CA GLU A 83 13.06 -1.80 -0.23
C GLU A 83 12.18 -0.88 -1.09
N VAL A 84 11.04 -1.38 -1.60
CA VAL A 84 10.11 -0.56 -2.39
C VAL A 84 9.59 0.63 -1.58
N LEU A 85 9.17 0.37 -0.34
CA LEU A 85 8.67 1.41 0.55
C LEU A 85 9.78 2.44 0.87
N ILE A 86 10.99 1.98 1.23
CA ILE A 86 12.12 2.87 1.54
C ILE A 86 12.48 3.75 0.35
N ASN A 87 12.62 3.15 -0.84
CA ASN A 87 13.02 3.87 -2.05
C ASN A 87 11.99 4.95 -2.43
N PHE A 88 10.69 4.65 -2.31
CA PHE A 88 9.66 5.65 -2.54
C PHE A 88 9.72 6.78 -1.51
N GLY A 89 9.89 6.45 -0.23
CA GLY A 89 10.01 7.44 0.84
C GLY A 89 11.22 8.36 0.69
N GLN A 90 12.35 7.85 0.20
CA GLN A 90 13.55 8.64 -0.09
C GLN A 90 13.34 9.58 -1.29
N ALA A 91 12.82 9.07 -2.40
CA ALA A 91 12.53 9.88 -3.59
C ALA A 91 11.59 11.04 -3.27
N ASN A 92 10.59 10.82 -2.40
CA ASN A 92 9.65 11.88 -2.01
C ASN A 92 10.31 12.98 -1.15
N LYS A 93 11.27 12.61 -0.28
CA LYS A 93 12.04 13.59 0.52
C LYS A 93 12.98 14.44 -0.33
N GLU A 94 13.58 13.86 -1.37
CA GLU A 94 14.45 14.61 -2.28
C GLU A 94 13.69 15.72 -3.02
N ILE A 95 12.46 15.44 -3.47
CA ILE A 95 11.60 16.44 -4.13
C ILE A 95 11.24 17.58 -3.16
N GLN A 96 10.99 17.28 -1.89
CA GLN A 96 10.62 18.28 -0.88
C GLN A 96 11.80 19.13 -0.39
N ASN A 97 13.04 18.60 -0.47
CA ASN A 97 14.25 19.32 -0.05
C ASN A 97 14.86 20.21 -1.15
N GLN A 98 14.22 20.30 -2.32
CA GLN A 98 14.64 21.15 -3.45
C GLN A 98 13.72 22.37 -3.65
N ALA A 99 12.80 22.65 -2.72
CA ALA A 99 11.89 23.80 -2.73
C ALA A 99 12.35 24.92 -1.79
#